data_AF-A0A953DKB9-F1
#
_entry.id   AF-A0A953DKB9-F1
#
_cell.length_a   1.000
_cell.length_b   1.000
_cell.length_c   1.000
_cell.angle_alpha   90.00
_cell.angle_beta   90.00
_cell.angle_gamma   90.00
#
_symmetry.space_group_name_H-M   'P 1'
#
loop_
_entity.id
_entity.type
_entity.pdbx_description
1 polymer ?
#
loop_
_entity_poly.entity_id
_entity_poly.type
_entity_poly.pdbx_seq_one_letter_code
_entity_poly.pdbx_strand_id
1 'polypeptide(L)' 'MRCAGCGSDNAADHRFCAQCGAPLTETCPACGFKLPAGARFCGGCGRPLGAAEPGPA' A
#
# COMPACT_ATOMS: atom_id res chain seq x y z
N MET A 1 7.88 -7.52 4.24
CA MET A 1 7.65 -6.10 3.92
C MET A 1 7.52 -5.31 5.21
N ARG A 2 8.21 -4.19 5.32
CA ARG A 2 8.19 -3.39 6.54
C ARG A 2 7.02 -2.40 6.51
N CYS A 3 6.24 -2.36 7.58
CA CYS A 3 5.10 -1.46 7.70
C CYS A 3 5.59 -0.02 7.80
N ALA A 4 5.07 0.89 6.97
CA ALA A 4 5.40 2.31 7.04
C ALA A 4 4.79 3.00 8.27
N GLY A 5 3.67 2.48 8.81
CA GLY A 5 2.99 3.08 9.95
C GLY A 5 3.60 2.75 11.32
N CYS A 6 4.19 1.56 11.50
CA CYS A 6 4.76 1.16 12.79
C CYS A 6 6.16 0.52 12.71
N GLY A 7 6.73 0.37 11.52
CA GLY A 7 8.05 -0.22 11.33
C GLY A 7 8.13 -1.74 11.47
N SER A 8 7.02 -2.43 11.74
CA SER A 8 7.02 -3.88 11.96
C SER A 8 7.14 -4.68 10.65
N ASP A 9 7.85 -5.80 10.68
CA ASP A 9 8.02 -6.69 9.54
C ASP A 9 6.79 -7.60 9.35
N ASN A 10 6.28 -7.65 8.12
CA ASN A 10 5.08 -8.40 7.75
C ASN A 10 5.37 -9.31 6.54
N ALA A 11 4.61 -10.39 6.37
CA ALA A 11 4.71 -11.22 5.17
C ALA A 11 4.28 -10.42 3.93
N ALA A 12 4.88 -10.72 2.76
CA ALA A 12 4.61 -10.00 1.51
C ALA A 12 3.15 -10.13 1.03
N ASP A 13 2.44 -11.19 1.47
CA ASP A 13 1.05 -11.45 1.11
C ASP A 13 0.03 -10.72 2.01
N HIS A 14 0.48 -10.16 3.14
CA HIS A 14 -0.42 -9.47 4.06
C HIS A 14 -0.93 -8.17 3.44
N ARG A 15 -2.25 -7.98 3.46
CA ARG A 15 -2.90 -6.74 2.99
C ARG A 15 -2.87 -5.62 4.03
N PHE A 16 -2.82 -5.99 5.31
CA PHE A 16 -2.77 -5.09 6.45
C PHE A 16 -1.70 -5.55 7.43
N CYS A 17 -1.14 -4.61 8.19
CA CYS A 17 -0.14 -4.88 9.21
C CYS A 17 -0.77 -5.67 10.35
N ALA A 18 -0.17 -6.80 10.72
CA ALA A 18 -0.65 -7.62 11.83
C ALA A 18 -0.50 -6.94 13.19
N GLN A 19 0.35 -5.89 13.29
CA GLN A 19 0.61 -5.18 14.53
C GLN A 19 -0.26 -3.93 14.70
N CYS A 20 -0.42 -3.12 13.65
CA CYS A 20 -1.13 -1.83 13.76
C CYS A 20 -2.36 -1.70 12.85
N GLY A 21 -2.63 -2.68 11.97
CA GLY A 21 -3.76 -2.65 11.05
C GLY A 21 -3.58 -1.75 9.82
N ALA A 22 -2.47 -1.02 9.69
CA ALA A 22 -2.22 -0.15 8.54
C ALA A 22 -2.15 -0.96 7.23
N PRO A 23 -2.68 -0.44 6.11
CA PRO A 23 -2.62 -1.14 4.82
C PRO A 23 -1.17 -1.29 4.36
N LEU A 24 -0.82 -2.50 3.94
CA LEU A 24 0.50 -2.86 3.38
C LEU A 24 0.48 -2.93 1.86
N THR A 25 -0.71 -3.08 1.27
CA THR A 25 -0.92 -3.09 -0.18
C THR A 25 -2.13 -2.23 -0.51
N GLU A 26 -2.01 -1.41 -1.54
CA GLU A 26 -3.12 -0.61 -2.03
C GLU A 26 -3.84 -1.33 -3.17
N THR A 27 -5.06 -0.92 -3.47
CA THR A 27 -5.81 -1.47 -4.61
C THR A 27 -6.25 -0.31 -5.48
N CYS A 28 -6.11 -0.44 -6.79
CA CYS A 28 -6.41 0.64 -7.69
C CYS A 28 -7.92 0.91 -7.64
N PRO A 29 -8.38 2.11 -7.24
CA PRO A 29 -9.81 2.42 -7.22
C PRO A 29 -10.41 2.47 -8.63
N ALA A 30 -9.56 2.48 -9.66
CA ALA A 30 -9.96 2.42 -11.06
C ALA A 30 -10.46 1.07 -11.52
N CYS A 31 -9.70 0.04 -11.18
CA CYS A 31 -9.71 -1.24 -11.89
C CYS A 31 -9.54 -2.44 -10.95
N GLY A 32 -9.32 -2.21 -9.66
CA GLY A 32 -9.13 -3.28 -8.67
C GLY A 32 -7.75 -3.92 -8.67
N PHE A 33 -6.78 -3.42 -9.46
CA PHE A 33 -5.44 -4.01 -9.51
C PHE A 33 -4.72 -3.86 -8.17
N LYS A 34 -4.05 -4.93 -7.71
CA LYS A 34 -3.27 -4.94 -6.46
C LYS A 34 -1.98 -4.15 -6.67
N LEU A 35 -1.70 -3.22 -5.77
CA LEU A 35 -0.59 -2.29 -5.88
C LEU A 35 0.32 -2.44 -4.66
N PRO A 36 1.65 -2.40 -4.86
CA PRO A 36 2.56 -2.26 -3.72
C PRO A 36 2.31 -0.91 -3.02
N ALA A 37 2.59 -0.86 -1.72
CA ALA A 37 2.53 0.40 -0.97
C ALA A 37 3.40 1.48 -1.63
N GLY A 38 2.84 2.67 -1.81
CA GLY A 38 3.55 3.81 -2.40
C GLY A 38 3.64 3.80 -3.93
N ALA A 39 2.87 2.93 -4.61
CA ALA A 39 2.76 2.97 -6.06
C ALA A 39 2.17 4.30 -6.53
N ARG A 40 2.91 5.04 -7.37
CA ARG A 40 2.44 6.32 -7.94
C ARG A 40 1.52 6.14 -9.15
N PHE A 41 1.62 5.00 -9.82
CA PHE A 41 0.84 4.64 -11.00
C PHE A 41 0.37 3.20 -10.93
N CYS A 42 -0.80 2.93 -11.50
CA CYS A 42 -1.36 1.60 -11.54
C CYS A 42 -0.72 0.76 -12.65
N GLY A 43 -0.03 -0.32 -12.30
CA GLY A 43 0.54 -1.26 -13.29
C GLY A 43 -0.51 -1.99 -14.15
N GLY A 44 -1.76 -2.12 -13.67
CA GLY A 44 -2.83 -2.77 -14.44
C GLY A 44 -3.54 -1.88 -15.47
N CYS A 45 -3.70 -0.58 -15.20
CA CYS A 45 -4.48 0.32 -16.07
C CYS A 45 -3.81 1.67 -16.39
N GLY A 46 -2.60 1.92 -15.88
CA GLY A 46 -1.82 3.12 -16.13
C GLY A 46 -2.29 4.38 -15.40
N ARG A 47 -3.39 4.35 -14.64
CA ARG A 47 -3.89 5.54 -13.93
C ARG A 47 -2.95 5.99 -12.82
N PRO A 48 -2.76 7.32 -12.64
CA PRO A 48 -2.05 7.85 -11.49
C PRO A 48 -2.84 7.54 -10.22
N LEU A 49 -2.13 7.04 -9.22
CA LEU A 49 -2.64 6.81 -7.89
C LEU A 49 -2.16 8.01 -7.10
N GLY A 50 -3.09 8.89 -6.72
CA GLY A 50 -2.78 10.12 -5.99
C GLY A 50 -1.85 9.78 -4.84
N ALA A 51 -0.71 10.48 -4.79
CA ALA A 51 0.36 10.20 -3.85
C ALA A 51 -0.23 10.04 -2.45
N ALA A 52 -0.16 8.85 -1.89
CA ALA A 52 -0.34 8.67 -0.47
C ALA A 52 0.80 9.44 0.19
N GLU A 53 0.53 10.66 0.62
CA GLU A 53 1.38 11.38 1.55
C GLU A 53 1.71 10.42 2.70
N PRO A 54 3.00 10.26 3.06
CA PRO A 54 3.34 9.48 4.23
C PRO A 54 2.66 10.15 5.43
N GLY A 55 1.71 9.45 6.04
CA GLY A 55 1.03 9.92 7.23
C GLY A 55 2.06 10.34 8.29
N PRO A 56 1.85 11.47 8.98
CA PRO A 56 2.85 12.05 9.87
C PRO A 56 3.16 11.11 11.04
N ALA A 57 4.43 11.18 11.47
CA ALA A 57 5.05 10.41 12.54
C ALA A 57 4.41 10.62 13.93
#